data_AF-A0A9W9L0G0-F1
#
_entry.id   AF-A0A9W9L0G0-F1
#
_cell.length_a   1.000
_cell.length_b   1.000
_cell.length_c   1.000
_cell.angle_alpha   90.00
_cell.angle_beta   90.00
_cell.angle_gamma   90.00
#
_symmetry.space_group_name_H-M   'P 1'
#
loop_
_entity.id
_entity.type
_entity.pdbx_description
1 polymer ?
#
loop_
_entity_poly.entity_id
_entity_poly.type
_entity_poly.pdbx_seq_one_letter_code
_entity_poly.pdbx_strand_id
1 'polypeptide(L)'
;MDQLINNRNPNDNFTVTEDEQVSSVDELPETARIMMGLPSSDNGDHFRYMRIHRYGANFAVGRLPDMNSYQMTIGDGFIGCHLIHRRNGPHCNEIIRAFYQQDYAIDTLENIAFMGVVNAETAPLVMNVHYPSRGIEFATVEADENPQVWSHGTPEYQEILGTAIGKTVAYFVLSCFQRGTRPISRILTWSEDNSLCMVFEIGRTG
;
A
#
# COMPACT_ATOMS: atom_id res chain seq x y z
N MET A 1 -16.69 4.07 -7.97
CA MET A 1 -17.20 3.17 -6.92
C MET A 1 -18.47 2.42 -7.32
N ASP A 2 -19.48 3.11 -7.87
CA ASP A 2 -20.78 2.50 -8.24
C ASP A 2 -20.69 1.27 -9.15
N GLN A 3 -19.71 1.17 -10.05
CA GLN A 3 -19.55 0.00 -10.92
C GLN A 3 -18.93 -1.23 -10.21
N LEU A 4 -18.15 -1.02 -9.14
CA LEU A 4 -17.60 -2.10 -8.31
C LEU A 4 -18.62 -2.58 -7.27
N ILE A 5 -19.47 -1.67 -6.78
CA ILE A 5 -20.53 -1.97 -5.82
C ILE A 5 -21.79 -2.55 -6.51
N ASN A 6 -22.17 -2.03 -7.68
CA ASN A 6 -23.40 -2.40 -8.40
C ASN A 6 -23.12 -3.24 -9.65
N ASN A 7 -22.11 -4.09 -9.64
CA ASN A 7 -21.79 -4.92 -10.79
C ASN A 7 -22.92 -5.92 -11.07
N ARG A 8 -23.23 -6.17 -12.35
CA ARG A 8 -24.37 -7.04 -12.76
C ARG A 8 -24.14 -8.52 -12.46
N ASN A 9 -22.93 -8.91 -12.07
CA ASN A 9 -22.60 -10.25 -11.62
C ASN A 9 -22.64 -10.28 -10.08
N PRO A 10 -23.65 -10.90 -9.45
CA PRO A 10 -23.78 -10.91 -7.99
C PRO A 10 -22.61 -11.58 -7.27
N ASN A 11 -21.80 -12.38 -7.99
CA ASN A 11 -20.57 -12.94 -7.44
C ASN A 11 -19.44 -11.91 -7.31
N ASP A 12 -19.45 -10.80 -8.04
CA ASP A 12 -18.38 -9.80 -8.04
C ASP A 12 -18.68 -8.57 -7.15
N ASN A 13 -19.82 -8.59 -6.45
CA ASN A 13 -20.24 -7.47 -5.61
C ASN A 13 -19.38 -7.39 -4.35
N PHE A 14 -18.80 -6.22 -4.11
CA PHE A 14 -18.11 -5.90 -2.86
C PHE A 14 -19.12 -5.37 -1.85
N THR A 15 -19.00 -5.81 -0.60
CA THR A 15 -19.71 -5.17 0.51
C THR A 15 -18.77 -4.16 1.12
N VAL A 16 -19.03 -2.88 0.91
CA VAL A 16 -18.36 -1.83 1.67
C VAL A 16 -18.95 -1.87 3.07
N THR A 17 -18.19 -2.38 4.04
CA THR A 17 -18.66 -2.57 5.41
C THR A 17 -18.47 -1.31 6.25
N GLU A 18 -17.43 -0.53 5.96
CA GLU A 18 -17.12 0.74 6.60
C GLU A 18 -16.60 1.71 5.52
N ASP A 19 -17.39 2.74 5.23
CA ASP A 19 -17.03 3.90 4.40
C ASP A 19 -17.16 5.15 5.27
N GLU A 20 -16.27 5.27 6.22
CA GLU A 20 -16.25 6.41 7.12
C GLU A 20 -15.25 7.42 6.58
N GLN A 21 -15.69 8.67 6.38
CA GLN A 21 -14.74 9.78 6.43
C GLN A 21 -14.24 9.87 7.87
N VAL A 22 -13.25 9.04 8.18
CA VAL A 22 -12.65 9.05 9.50
C VAL A 22 -11.78 10.29 9.58
N SER A 23 -12.17 11.22 10.45
CA SER A 23 -11.40 12.42 10.76
C SER A 23 -10.14 12.12 11.55
N SER A 24 -9.63 10.88 11.56
CA SER A 24 -8.46 10.53 12.34
C SER A 24 -7.42 9.83 11.49
N VAL A 25 -6.28 10.51 11.43
CA VAL A 25 -4.97 10.05 11.00
C VAL A 25 -4.46 8.87 11.85
N ASP A 26 -5.24 8.40 12.84
CA ASP A 26 -4.82 7.42 13.85
C ASP A 26 -4.55 6.03 13.28
N GLU A 27 -5.07 5.72 12.09
CA GLU A 27 -4.80 4.44 11.43
C GLU A 27 -3.49 4.43 10.64
N LEU A 28 -2.88 5.58 10.34
CA LEU A 28 -1.55 5.63 9.74
C LEU A 28 -0.50 5.87 10.82
N PRO A 29 0.41 4.90 11.08
CA PRO A 29 1.45 5.09 12.08
C PRO A 29 2.29 6.34 11.85
N GLU A 30 2.71 7.01 12.92
CA GLU A 30 3.47 8.27 12.87
C GLU A 30 4.74 8.13 12.02
N THR A 31 5.39 6.98 12.12
CA THR A 31 6.56 6.59 11.34
C THR A 31 6.30 6.67 9.83
N ALA A 32 5.15 6.17 9.36
CA ALA A 32 4.77 6.23 7.95
C ALA A 32 4.47 7.67 7.50
N ARG A 33 3.90 8.50 8.38
CA ARG A 33 3.69 9.92 8.10
C ARG A 33 5.02 10.63 7.89
N ILE A 34 5.99 10.41 8.78
CA ILE A 34 7.35 10.94 8.68
C ILE A 34 7.99 10.52 7.35
N MET A 35 7.90 9.24 7.00
CA MET A 35 8.48 8.70 5.76
C MET A 35 7.90 9.33 4.50
N MET A 36 6.61 9.65 4.52
CA MET A 36 5.92 10.26 3.38
C MET A 36 5.98 11.80 3.40
N GLY A 37 6.64 12.40 4.41
CA GLY A 37 6.72 13.85 4.56
C GLY A 37 5.37 14.51 4.89
N LEU A 38 4.45 13.76 5.50
CA LEU A 38 3.13 14.26 5.89
C LEU A 38 3.21 15.07 7.18
N PRO A 39 2.38 16.12 7.35
CA PRO A 39 2.36 16.91 8.57
C PRO A 39 1.99 16.07 9.79
N SER A 40 2.60 16.40 10.94
CA SER A 40 2.42 15.69 12.22
C SER A 40 1.05 15.91 12.87
N SER A 41 0.24 16.86 12.39
CA SER A 41 -1.05 17.23 12.96
C SER A 41 -2.09 17.54 11.89
N ASP A 42 -3.33 17.13 12.14
CA ASP A 42 -4.55 17.50 11.40
C ASP A 42 -4.69 19.02 11.27
N ASN A 43 -4.09 19.61 10.23
CA ASN A 43 -4.38 20.99 9.82
C ASN A 43 -5.61 21.06 8.89
N GLY A 44 -6.49 20.04 8.94
CA GLY A 44 -7.63 19.91 8.03
C GLY A 44 -7.31 19.17 6.74
N ASP A 45 -6.22 18.38 6.70
CA ASP A 45 -5.95 17.47 5.58
C ASP A 45 -6.95 16.30 5.63
N HIS A 46 -7.80 16.21 4.61
CA HIS A 46 -8.89 15.24 4.55
C HIS A 46 -8.38 13.84 4.20
N PHE A 47 -7.84 13.10 5.16
CA PHE A 47 -7.59 11.67 4.93
C PHE A 47 -8.91 10.90 4.92
N ARG A 48 -8.96 9.83 4.14
CA ARG A 48 -10.06 8.87 4.17
C ARG A 48 -9.53 7.49 4.46
N TYR A 49 -10.02 6.90 5.53
CA TYR A 49 -9.83 5.50 5.79
C TYR A 49 -10.93 4.69 5.11
N MET A 50 -10.58 3.55 4.54
CA MET A 50 -11.54 2.66 3.92
C MET A 50 -11.23 1.21 4.20
N ARG A 51 -12.31 0.46 4.48
CA ARG A 51 -12.28 -0.98 4.68
C ARG A 51 -13.35 -1.66 3.82
N ILE A 52 -12.90 -2.53 2.92
CA ILE A 52 -13.78 -3.35 2.10
C ILE A 52 -13.55 -4.82 2.39
N HIS A 53 -14.66 -5.53 2.58
CA HIS A 53 -14.69 -6.98 2.62
C HIS A 53 -15.55 -7.53 1.47
N ARG A 54 -15.09 -8.59 0.83
CA ARG A 54 -15.93 -9.42 -0.04
C ARG A 54 -15.96 -10.81 0.52
N TYR A 55 -17.12 -11.22 1.04
CA TYR A 55 -17.35 -12.58 1.49
C TYR A 55 -17.69 -13.45 0.28
N GLY A 56 -16.96 -14.54 0.10
CA GLY A 56 -17.29 -15.55 -0.90
C GLY A 56 -18.56 -16.32 -0.52
N ALA A 57 -19.19 -16.94 -1.53
CA ALA A 57 -20.46 -17.64 -1.38
C ALA A 57 -20.50 -18.70 -0.27
N ASN A 58 -19.35 -19.27 0.12
CA ASN A 58 -19.25 -20.29 1.17
C ASN A 58 -19.13 -19.72 2.60
N PHE A 59 -19.14 -18.40 2.79
CA PHE A 59 -19.05 -17.79 4.13
C PHE A 59 -20.17 -18.30 5.05
N ALA A 60 -21.37 -18.54 4.51
CA ALA A 60 -22.51 -19.10 5.25
C ALA A 60 -22.33 -20.57 5.68
N VAL A 61 -21.31 -21.28 5.20
CA VAL A 61 -21.12 -22.75 5.38
C VAL A 61 -19.97 -23.07 6.35
N GLY A 62 -19.43 -22.09 7.08
CA GLY A 62 -18.48 -22.33 8.18
C GLY A 62 -17.11 -22.88 7.79
N ARG A 63 -16.76 -22.87 6.49
CA ARG A 63 -15.38 -23.13 6.02
C ARG A 63 -14.63 -21.79 5.98
N LEU A 64 -13.35 -21.79 6.39
CA LEU A 64 -12.45 -20.63 6.53
C LEU A 64 -12.72 -19.53 5.48
N PRO A 65 -12.67 -18.23 5.86
CA PRO A 65 -13.38 -17.20 5.14
C PRO A 65 -12.83 -17.09 3.71
N ASP A 66 -13.69 -17.37 2.73
CA ASP A 66 -13.49 -17.03 1.32
C ASP A 66 -13.53 -15.49 1.16
N MET A 67 -12.79 -14.74 1.96
CA MET A 67 -12.93 -13.30 2.09
C MET A 67 -11.80 -12.59 1.36
N ASN A 68 -12.10 -11.59 0.55
CA ASN A 68 -11.13 -10.56 0.21
C ASN A 68 -11.26 -9.43 1.22
N SER A 69 -10.15 -8.82 1.61
CA SER A 69 -10.14 -7.71 2.55
C SER A 69 -9.13 -6.68 2.13
N TYR A 70 -9.55 -5.42 2.11
CA TYR A 70 -8.71 -4.28 1.76
C TYR A 70 -8.92 -3.20 2.80
N GLN A 71 -7.86 -2.78 3.46
CA GLN A 71 -7.83 -1.66 4.40
C GLN A 71 -6.77 -0.67 3.95
N MET A 72 -7.16 0.59 3.77
CA MET A 72 -6.27 1.62 3.30
C MET A 72 -6.65 3.01 3.83
N THR A 73 -5.65 3.86 3.96
CA THR A 73 -5.81 5.30 4.15
C THR A 73 -5.40 6.00 2.87
N ILE A 74 -6.18 6.96 2.39
CA ILE A 74 -5.85 7.79 1.23
C ILE A 74 -5.85 9.26 1.62
N GLY A 75 -4.94 10.01 1.02
CA GLY A 75 -4.85 11.46 1.15
C GLY A 75 -4.24 12.08 -0.11
N ASP A 76 -4.26 13.42 -0.18
CA ASP A 76 -3.60 14.07 -1.31
C ASP A 76 -2.11 13.70 -1.31
N GLY A 77 -1.61 13.19 -2.43
CA GLY A 77 -0.25 12.71 -2.55
C GLY A 77 0.07 11.31 -2.00
N PHE A 78 -0.82 10.59 -1.31
CA PHE A 78 -0.43 9.27 -0.79
C PHE A 78 -1.55 8.23 -0.63
N ILE A 79 -1.13 6.97 -0.57
CA ILE A 79 -1.94 5.80 -0.18
C ILE A 79 -1.16 5.02 0.88
N GLY A 80 -1.77 4.76 2.04
CA GLY A 80 -1.28 3.82 3.05
C GLY A 80 -2.07 2.52 3.00
N CYS A 81 -1.41 1.40 2.70
CA CYS A 81 -2.02 0.07 2.66
C CYS A 81 -1.76 -0.67 3.97
N HIS A 82 -2.84 -0.97 4.72
CA HIS A 82 -2.76 -1.65 6.02
C HIS A 82 -3.01 -3.15 5.89
N LEU A 83 -3.94 -3.52 5.01
CA LEU A 83 -4.26 -4.92 4.80
C LEU A 83 -4.73 -5.13 3.37
N ILE A 84 -4.04 -6.02 2.66
CA ILE A 84 -4.39 -6.43 1.28
C ILE A 84 -4.43 -7.94 1.26
N HIS A 85 -5.64 -8.49 1.29
CA HIS A 85 -5.89 -9.92 1.17
C HIS A 85 -6.85 -10.16 0.00
N ARG A 86 -6.36 -10.89 -1.01
CA ARG A 86 -7.13 -11.23 -2.20
C ARG A 86 -7.07 -12.72 -2.46
N ARG A 87 -8.23 -13.36 -2.49
CA ARG A 87 -8.43 -14.73 -2.97
C ARG A 87 -8.88 -14.79 -4.42
N ASN A 88 -9.80 -13.90 -4.84
CA ASN A 88 -10.34 -13.83 -6.20
C ASN A 88 -10.93 -12.42 -6.50
N GLY A 89 -11.46 -12.17 -7.71
CA GLY A 89 -12.06 -10.88 -8.08
C GLY A 89 -11.05 -9.84 -8.56
N PRO A 90 -11.42 -8.54 -8.64
CA PRO A 90 -10.55 -7.45 -9.10
C PRO A 90 -9.17 -7.43 -8.46
N HIS A 91 -8.19 -6.98 -9.22
CA HIS A 91 -6.84 -6.81 -8.70
C HIS A 91 -6.79 -5.61 -7.75
N CYS A 92 -5.89 -5.67 -6.76
CA CYS A 92 -5.77 -4.63 -5.74
C CYS A 92 -5.50 -3.24 -6.36
N ASN A 93 -4.78 -3.18 -7.48
CA ASN A 93 -4.54 -1.93 -8.21
C ASN A 93 -5.82 -1.27 -8.73
N GLU A 94 -6.83 -2.03 -9.16
CA GLU A 94 -8.12 -1.50 -9.61
C GLU A 94 -8.90 -0.90 -8.43
N ILE A 95 -8.85 -1.56 -7.28
CA ILE A 95 -9.49 -1.10 -6.04
C ILE A 95 -8.83 0.19 -5.55
N ILE A 96 -7.50 0.18 -5.37
CA ILE A 96 -6.73 1.35 -4.93
C ILE A 96 -6.95 2.53 -5.87
N ARG A 97 -6.93 2.30 -7.19
CA ARG A 97 -7.12 3.37 -8.17
C ARG A 97 -8.53 3.97 -8.08
N ALA A 98 -9.56 3.13 -8.05
CA ALA A 98 -10.95 3.59 -7.98
C ALA A 98 -11.22 4.42 -6.73
N PHE A 99 -10.53 4.09 -5.64
CA PHE A 99 -10.60 4.78 -4.37
C PHE A 99 -9.87 6.11 -4.36
N TYR A 100 -8.61 6.12 -4.75
CA TYR A 100 -7.83 7.35 -4.81
C TYR A 100 -8.50 8.38 -5.72
N GLN A 101 -8.98 7.94 -6.88
CA GLN A 101 -9.63 8.79 -7.88
C GLN A 101 -11.03 9.30 -7.49
N GLN A 102 -11.59 8.83 -6.38
CA GLN A 102 -12.85 9.36 -5.86
C GLN A 102 -12.65 10.75 -5.24
N ASP A 103 -11.52 10.95 -4.58
CA ASP A 103 -11.26 12.14 -3.77
C ASP A 103 -10.12 12.99 -4.35
N TYR A 104 -9.19 12.39 -5.11
CA TYR A 104 -7.97 13.03 -5.59
C TYR A 104 -7.69 12.75 -7.08
N ALA A 105 -7.06 13.69 -7.77
CA ALA A 105 -6.58 13.45 -9.14
C ALA A 105 -5.37 12.50 -9.10
N ILE A 106 -5.34 11.45 -9.93
CA ILE A 106 -4.28 10.44 -9.87
C ILE A 106 -2.86 11.01 -10.01
N ASP A 107 -2.70 12.14 -10.72
CA ASP A 107 -1.42 12.83 -10.92
C ASP A 107 -0.86 13.49 -9.65
N THR A 108 -1.66 13.66 -8.60
CA THR A 108 -1.18 14.16 -7.30
C THR A 108 -0.48 13.07 -6.50
N LEU A 109 -0.75 11.79 -6.75
CA LEU A 109 -0.17 10.68 -6.00
C LEU A 109 1.37 10.66 -6.09
N GLU A 110 2.03 10.63 -4.94
CA GLU A 110 3.48 10.67 -4.79
C GLU A 110 4.02 9.50 -3.95
N ASN A 111 3.23 8.93 -3.04
CA ASN A 111 3.68 7.86 -2.14
C ASN A 111 2.69 6.70 -2.05
N ILE A 112 3.20 5.46 -2.02
CA ILE A 112 2.42 4.27 -1.66
C ILE A 112 3.14 3.54 -0.53
N ALA A 113 2.52 3.52 0.65
CA ALA A 113 3.03 2.84 1.83
C ALA A 113 2.37 1.47 2.02
N PHE A 114 3.12 0.52 2.57
CA PHE A 114 2.64 -0.78 3.05
C PHE A 114 3.07 -0.95 4.50
N MET A 115 2.09 -1.12 5.39
CA MET A 115 2.29 -1.27 6.82
C MET A 115 2.21 -2.75 7.19
N GLY A 116 3.12 -3.21 8.05
CA GLY A 116 3.06 -4.58 8.57
C GLY A 116 3.18 -5.67 7.50
N VAL A 117 4.20 -5.58 6.64
CA VAL A 117 4.41 -6.54 5.53
C VAL A 117 4.74 -7.92 6.07
N VAL A 118 3.77 -8.83 5.99
CA VAL A 118 3.89 -10.25 6.36
C VAL A 118 4.00 -11.20 5.16
N ASN A 119 4.14 -10.65 3.95
CA ASN A 119 4.23 -11.46 2.74
C ASN A 119 5.49 -12.34 2.75
N ALA A 120 5.31 -13.64 2.48
CA ALA A 120 6.34 -14.67 2.60
C ALA A 120 7.49 -14.56 1.57
N GLU A 121 7.38 -13.67 0.58
CA GLU A 121 8.45 -13.40 -0.39
C GLU A 121 9.17 -12.09 -0.04
N THR A 122 8.42 -11.00 0.13
CA THR A 122 8.96 -9.64 0.29
C THR A 122 9.65 -9.46 1.63
N ALA A 123 9.00 -9.85 2.73
CA ALA A 123 9.54 -9.60 4.06
C ALA A 123 10.85 -10.37 4.30
N PRO A 124 10.94 -11.68 4.01
CA PRO A 124 12.19 -12.41 4.18
C PRO A 124 13.32 -11.91 3.28
N LEU A 125 13.02 -11.49 2.04
CA LEU A 125 14.03 -10.92 1.14
C LEU A 125 14.65 -9.66 1.75
N VAL A 126 13.82 -8.71 2.17
CA VAL A 126 14.32 -7.45 2.73
C VAL A 126 15.01 -7.70 4.08
N MET A 127 14.33 -8.35 5.02
CA MET A 127 14.79 -8.49 6.40
C MET A 127 15.99 -9.43 6.56
N ASN A 128 16.03 -10.54 5.81
CA ASN A 128 17.03 -11.59 6.03
C ASN A 128 18.13 -11.62 4.95
N VAL A 129 17.96 -10.92 3.83
CA VAL A 129 18.97 -10.84 2.76
C VAL A 129 19.52 -9.43 2.65
N HIS A 130 18.68 -8.44 2.35
CA HIS A 130 19.17 -7.10 2.04
C HIS A 130 19.74 -6.36 3.26
N TYR A 131 19.06 -6.38 4.41
CA TYR A 131 19.57 -5.75 5.63
C TYR A 131 20.91 -6.37 6.08
N PRO A 132 21.03 -7.71 6.23
CA PRO A 132 22.31 -8.35 6.56
C PRO A 132 23.41 -8.11 5.54
N SER A 133 23.09 -8.01 4.24
CA SER A 133 24.10 -7.72 3.20
C SER A 133 24.77 -6.35 3.38
N ARG A 134 24.10 -5.42 4.09
CA ARG A 134 24.64 -4.11 4.48
C ARG A 134 25.26 -4.09 5.88
N GLY A 135 25.28 -5.24 6.57
CA GLY A 135 25.73 -5.33 7.96
C GLY A 135 24.76 -4.67 8.96
N ILE A 136 23.48 -4.56 8.60
CA ILE A 136 22.45 -3.88 9.39
C ILE A 136 21.51 -4.93 9.98
N GLU A 137 21.23 -4.82 11.27
CA GLU A 137 20.19 -5.61 11.92
C GLU A 137 18.83 -4.94 11.71
N PHE A 138 17.87 -5.67 11.14
CA PHE A 138 16.56 -5.11 10.79
C PHE A 138 15.83 -4.50 12.00
N ALA A 139 15.88 -5.18 13.15
CA ALA A 139 15.19 -4.74 14.36
C ALA A 139 15.70 -3.41 14.93
N THR A 140 16.88 -2.94 14.50
CA THR A 140 17.47 -1.67 14.96
C THR A 140 17.23 -0.51 13.99
N VAL A 141 16.39 -0.72 12.97
CA VAL A 141 16.10 0.30 11.98
C VAL A 141 14.72 0.90 12.21
N GLU A 142 14.72 2.12 12.74
CA GLU A 142 13.54 2.90 13.06
C GLU A 142 13.32 3.99 12.00
N ALA A 143 12.07 4.44 11.87
CA ALA A 143 11.70 5.35 10.79
C ALA A 143 12.32 6.75 10.95
N ASP A 144 12.25 7.32 12.13
CA ASP A 144 12.74 8.67 12.41
C ASP A 144 14.26 8.74 12.54
N GLU A 145 14.95 7.61 12.71
CA GLU A 145 16.39 7.56 12.90
C GLU A 145 17.18 7.17 11.63
N ASN A 146 16.86 6.03 11.00
CA ASN A 146 17.78 5.39 10.05
C ASN A 146 17.09 4.51 8.96
N PRO A 147 16.03 4.99 8.29
CA PRO A 147 15.34 4.20 7.27
C PRO A 147 16.29 3.75 6.17
N GLN A 148 16.11 2.52 5.69
CA GLN A 148 16.89 2.04 4.56
C GLN A 148 16.31 2.54 3.25
N VAL A 149 17.16 3.18 2.46
CA VAL A 149 16.82 3.66 1.12
C VAL A 149 17.40 2.71 0.07
N TRP A 150 16.52 2.26 -0.83
CA TRP A 150 16.83 1.46 -2.00
C TRP A 150 16.61 2.34 -3.23
N SER A 151 17.69 2.84 -3.80
CA SER A 151 17.65 3.82 -4.90
C SER A 151 17.36 3.15 -6.24
N HIS A 152 16.61 3.85 -7.10
CA HIS A 152 16.36 3.38 -8.46
C HIS A 152 17.65 2.99 -9.19
N GLY A 153 17.64 1.79 -9.79
CA GLY A 153 18.74 1.28 -10.60
C GLY A 153 19.77 0.43 -9.85
N THR A 154 19.70 0.31 -8.52
CA THR A 154 20.56 -0.64 -7.79
C THR A 154 20.01 -2.09 -7.90
N PRO A 155 20.87 -3.11 -7.72
CA PRO A 155 20.42 -4.51 -7.72
C PRO A 155 19.33 -4.78 -6.67
N GLU A 156 19.49 -4.28 -5.45
CA GLU A 156 18.54 -4.49 -4.36
C GLU A 156 17.19 -3.85 -4.66
N TYR A 157 17.19 -2.66 -5.27
CA TYR A 157 15.96 -2.03 -5.73
C TYR A 157 15.23 -2.90 -6.77
N GLN A 158 15.96 -3.49 -7.72
CA GLN A 158 15.36 -4.36 -8.75
C GLN A 158 14.84 -5.67 -8.14
N GLU A 159 15.56 -6.25 -7.18
CA GLU A 159 15.12 -7.44 -6.46
C GLU A 159 13.84 -7.17 -5.65
N ILE A 160 13.78 -6.05 -4.93
CA ILE A 160 12.58 -5.63 -4.19
C ILE A 160 11.41 -5.38 -5.15
N LEU A 161 11.62 -4.69 -6.28
CA LEU A 161 10.60 -4.53 -7.32
C LEU A 161 10.14 -5.86 -7.91
N GLY A 162 11.02 -6.86 -7.93
CA GLY A 162 10.73 -8.22 -8.39
C GLY A 162 9.80 -9.03 -7.47
N THR A 163 9.57 -8.59 -6.24
CA THR A 163 8.69 -9.28 -5.28
C THR A 163 7.20 -9.09 -5.59
N ALA A 164 6.32 -9.87 -4.94
CA ALA A 164 4.87 -9.69 -5.05
C ALA A 164 4.40 -8.24 -4.77
N ILE A 165 4.93 -7.59 -3.73
CA ILE A 165 4.56 -6.19 -3.40
C ILE A 165 5.14 -5.23 -4.43
N GLY A 166 6.44 -5.36 -4.75
CA GLY A 166 7.09 -4.53 -5.76
C GLY A 166 6.40 -4.58 -7.12
N LYS A 167 6.05 -5.78 -7.59
CA LYS A 167 5.26 -5.99 -8.82
C LYS A 167 3.88 -5.35 -8.74
N THR A 168 3.21 -5.44 -7.59
CA THR A 168 1.89 -4.83 -7.39
C THR A 168 1.96 -3.31 -7.57
N VAL A 169 2.96 -2.67 -6.95
CA VAL A 169 3.18 -1.21 -7.09
C VAL A 169 3.58 -0.87 -8.52
N ALA A 170 4.50 -1.62 -9.13
CA ALA A 170 4.92 -1.39 -10.51
C ALA A 170 3.74 -1.49 -11.49
N TYR A 171 2.89 -2.51 -11.37
CA TYR A 171 1.69 -2.64 -12.19
C TYR A 171 0.67 -1.53 -11.92
N PHE A 172 0.54 -1.08 -10.68
CA PHE A 172 -0.32 0.06 -10.35
C PHE A 172 0.17 1.34 -11.02
N VAL A 173 1.46 1.68 -10.90
CA VAL A 173 2.06 2.86 -11.53
C VAL A 173 1.91 2.79 -13.05
N LEU A 174 2.20 1.64 -13.66
CA LEU A 174 2.05 1.45 -15.11
C LEU A 174 0.60 1.53 -15.60
N SER A 175 -0.39 1.18 -14.77
CA SER A 175 -1.80 1.26 -15.16
C SER A 175 -2.41 2.63 -14.93
N CYS A 176 -1.86 3.42 -14.01
CA CYS A 176 -2.39 4.72 -13.59
C CYS A 176 -1.80 5.89 -14.37
N PHE A 177 -0.52 5.81 -14.76
CA PHE A 177 0.20 6.91 -15.40
C PHE A 177 0.58 6.61 -16.84
N GLN A 178 0.77 7.67 -17.63
CA GLN A 178 1.36 7.52 -18.96
C GLN A 178 2.75 6.88 -18.84
N ARG A 179 3.03 5.91 -19.72
CA ARG A 179 4.29 5.17 -19.68
C ARG A 179 5.49 6.14 -19.74
N GLY A 180 6.38 6.01 -18.78
CA GLY A 180 7.62 6.77 -18.71
C GLY A 180 7.52 8.14 -18.04
N THR A 181 6.33 8.55 -17.53
CA THR A 181 6.18 9.87 -16.88
C THR A 181 6.36 9.84 -15.37
N ARG A 182 6.06 8.70 -14.74
CA ARG A 182 6.08 8.52 -13.28
C ARG A 182 6.86 7.24 -12.90
N PRO A 183 8.17 7.32 -12.62
CA PRO A 183 8.94 6.17 -12.14
C PRO A 183 8.79 6.00 -10.63
N ILE A 184 8.97 4.78 -10.13
CA ILE A 184 9.22 4.55 -8.71
C ILE A 184 10.67 5.01 -8.43
N SER A 185 10.86 6.16 -7.82
CA SER A 185 12.19 6.80 -7.68
C SER A 185 13.04 6.12 -6.62
N ARG A 186 12.43 5.75 -5.49
CA ARG A 186 13.10 5.12 -4.35
C ARG A 186 12.11 4.24 -3.61
N ILE A 187 12.65 3.28 -2.86
CA ILE A 187 11.90 2.47 -1.91
C ILE A 187 12.54 2.71 -0.54
N LEU A 188 11.74 3.07 0.46
CA LEU A 188 12.16 3.21 1.84
C LEU A 188 11.64 2.03 2.65
N THR A 189 12.44 1.51 3.57
CA THR A 189 12.03 0.44 4.48
C THR A 189 12.50 0.70 5.90
N TRP A 190 11.69 0.30 6.87
CA TRP A 190 12.03 0.36 8.30
C TRP A 190 11.33 -0.76 9.06
N SER A 191 11.74 -0.96 10.32
CA SER A 191 11.09 -1.83 11.28
C SER A 191 10.14 -1.01 12.14
N GLU A 192 8.92 -1.54 12.31
CA GLU A 192 7.95 -1.04 13.26
C GLU A 192 7.27 -2.26 13.91
N ASP A 193 7.33 -2.37 15.23
CA ASP A 193 6.86 -3.54 15.98
C ASP A 193 7.38 -4.88 15.41
N ASN A 194 8.66 -4.91 15.01
CA ASN A 194 9.34 -6.04 14.34
C ASN A 194 8.72 -6.45 12.99
N SER A 195 7.86 -5.61 12.42
CA SER A 195 7.26 -5.81 11.12
C SER A 195 7.91 -4.89 10.09
N LEU A 196 8.06 -5.38 8.86
CA LEU A 196 8.58 -4.58 7.75
C LEU A 196 7.53 -3.58 7.30
N CYS A 197 7.90 -2.30 7.30
CA CYS A 197 7.13 -1.24 6.68
C CYS A 197 7.88 -0.71 5.46
N MET A 198 7.14 -0.32 4.42
CA MET A 198 7.72 0.06 3.13
C MET A 198 7.00 1.27 2.54
N VAL A 199 7.75 2.19 1.93
CA VAL A 199 7.20 3.29 1.11
C VAL A 199 7.82 3.24 -0.28
N PHE A 200 6.98 3.34 -1.30
CA PHE A 200 7.37 3.51 -2.68
C PHE A 200 7.10 4.95 -3.09
N GLU A 201 8.17 5.71 -3.35
CA GLU A 201 8.06 7.07 -3.84
C GLU A 201 7.89 7.07 -5.35
N ILE A 202 6.92 7.84 -5.85
CA ILE A 202 6.57 7.98 -7.26
C ILE A 202 7.03 9.36 -7.74
N GLY A 203 8.19 9.39 -8.39
CA GLY A 203 8.76 10.61 -8.96
C GLY A 203 8.00 11.12 -10.19
N ARG A 204 8.43 12.28 -10.69
CA ARG A 204 8.02 12.86 -11.99
C ARG A 204 9.25 12.93 -12.89
N THR A 205 9.17 12.45 -14.12
CA THR A 205 10.17 12.79 -15.14
C THR A 205 9.82 14.16 -15.71
N GLY A 206 10.76 15.11 -15.62
CA GLY A 206 10.64 16.44 -16.24
C GLY A 206 10.71 16.40 -17.76
#